data_AF-A0A537NVG9-F1
#
_entry.id   AF-A0A537NVG9-F1
#
_cell.length_a   1.000
_cell.length_b   1.000
_cell.length_c   1.000
_cell.angle_alpha   90.00
_cell.angle_beta   90.00
_cell.angle_gamma   90.00
#
_symmetry.space_group_name_H-M   'P 1'
#
loop_
_entity.id
_entity.type
_entity.pdbx_description
1 polymer ?
#
loop_
_entity_poly.entity_id
_entity_poly.type
_entity_poly.pdbx_seq_one_letter_code
_entity_poly.pdbx_strand_id
1 'polypeptide(L)' 'GINKSQVLHTAQSLHHDHVPAERAGLARAWIDRRFGQSGGGATVIPEKKPQVDFHFKSMAELAQAHRKSA' A
#
# COMPACT_ATOMS: atom_id res chain seq x y z
N GLY A 1 22.34 -3.37 -8.82
CA GLY A 1 21.33 -3.15 -7.75
C GLY A 1 19.98 -2.85 -8.37
N ILE A 2 18.93 -2.71 -7.56
CA ILE A 2 17.56 -2.41 -7.99
C ILE A 2 17.29 -0.91 -7.84
N ASN A 3 16.80 -0.24 -8.88
CA ASN A 3 16.46 1.19 -8.81
C ASN A 3 15.16 1.39 -8.01
N LYS A 4 15.00 2.55 -7.35
CA LYS A 4 13.76 2.95 -6.67
C LYS A 4 12.52 2.84 -7.58
N SER A 5 12.65 3.19 -8.86
CA SER A 5 11.55 3.09 -9.84
C SER A 5 11.11 1.66 -10.14
N GLN A 6 11.91 0.66 -9.75
CA GLN A 6 11.62 -0.76 -9.90
C GLN A 6 11.04 -1.38 -8.62
N VAL A 7 10.86 -0.59 -7.55
CA VAL A 7 10.36 -1.07 -6.25
C VAL A 7 8.90 -0.64 -6.06
N LEU A 8 8.05 -1.63 -5.76
CA LEU A 8 6.69 -1.43 -5.30
C LEU A 8 6.60 -1.73 -3.80
N HIS A 9 6.46 -0.68 -2.99
CA HIS A 9 6.27 -0.80 -1.56
C HIS A 9 4.85 -1.29 -1.25
N THR A 10 4.72 -2.53 -0.75
CA THR A 10 3.43 -3.19 -0.55
C THR A 10 3.19 -3.44 0.93
N ALA A 11 2.18 -2.79 1.51
CA ALA A 11 1.96 -2.84 2.95
C ALA A 11 0.51 -2.49 3.35
N GLN A 12 0.16 -2.77 4.62
CA GLN A 12 -1.16 -2.43 5.18
C GLN A 12 -1.15 -1.12 6.00
N SER A 13 -0.09 -0.81 6.76
CA SER A 13 -0.10 0.37 7.64
C SER A 13 0.11 1.65 6.84
N LEU A 14 -0.86 2.55 6.85
CA LEU A 14 -0.66 3.86 6.22
C LEU A 14 0.44 4.67 6.94
N HIS A 15 0.50 4.60 8.27
CA HIS A 15 1.45 5.38 9.08
C HIS A 15 2.87 4.82 9.05
N HIS A 16 3.06 3.54 9.37
CA HIS A 16 4.42 2.97 9.52
C HIS A 16 5.08 2.65 8.18
N ASP A 17 4.29 2.39 7.13
CA ASP A 17 4.79 1.91 5.84
C ASP A 17 4.64 2.99 4.75
N HIS A 18 3.40 3.44 4.49
CA HIS A 18 3.14 4.29 3.32
C HIS A 18 3.60 5.75 3.47
N VAL A 19 3.52 6.34 4.67
CA VAL A 19 4.07 7.69 4.94
C VAL A 19 5.59 7.74 4.70
N PRO A 20 6.42 6.84 5.25
CA PRO A 20 7.85 6.86 4.93
C PRO A 20 8.14 6.45 3.48
N ALA A 21 7.37 5.53 2.87
CA ALA A 21 7.54 5.16 1.47
C ALA A 21 7.29 6.33 0.50
N GLU A 22 6.29 7.18 0.80
CA GLU A 22 6.04 8.43 0.07
C GLU A 22 7.26 9.36 0.14
N ARG A 23 7.81 9.58 1.35
CA ARG A 23 9.01 10.40 1.55
C ARG A 23 10.24 9.83 0.84
N ALA A 24 10.32 8.50 0.71
CA ALA A 24 11.40 7.81 0.02
C ALA A 24 11.29 7.87 -1.51
N GLY A 25 10.14 8.28 -2.05
CA GLY A 25 9.83 8.35 -3.47
C GLY A 25 9.58 6.98 -4.10
N LEU A 26 8.96 6.05 -3.37
CA LEU A 26 8.62 4.71 -3.85
C LEU A 26 7.16 4.64 -4.32
N ALA A 27 6.90 3.81 -5.33
CA ALA A 27 5.54 3.43 -5.67
C ALA A 27 4.93 2.59 -4.53
N ARG A 28 3.63 2.73 -4.28
CA ARG A 28 2.94 2.16 -3.11
C ARG A 28 1.71 1.36 -3.52
N ALA A 29 1.64 0.11 -3.07
CA ALA A 29 0.44 -0.71 -3.11
C ALA A 29 -0.12 -0.89 -1.70
N TRP A 30 -1.27 -0.27 -1.43
CA TRP A 30 -1.94 -0.39 -0.16
C TRP A 30 -2.83 -1.62 -0.11
N ILE A 31 -2.55 -2.50 0.85
CA ILE A 31 -3.33 -3.70 1.13
C ILE A 31 -4.29 -3.41 2.29
N ASP A 32 -5.47 -2.88 1.96
CA ASP A 32 -6.52 -2.50 2.92
C ASP A 32 -7.32 -3.73 3.38
N ARG A 33 -6.69 -4.52 4.26
CA ARG A 33 -7.27 -5.75 4.81
C ARG A 33 -8.56 -5.53 5.61
N ARG A 34 -8.86 -4.29 5.99
CA ARG A 34 -10.05 -3.90 6.76
C ARG A 34 -11.00 -3.03 5.93
N PHE A 35 -10.93 -3.12 4.60
CA PHE A 35 -11.78 -2.35 3.70
C PHE A 35 -13.26 -2.41 4.11
N GLY A 36 -13.89 -1.25 4.27
CA GLY A 36 -15.29 -1.12 4.70
C GLY A 36 -15.53 -1.23 6.21
N GLN A 37 -14.48 -1.41 7.02
CA GLN A 37 -14.58 -1.43 8.48
C GLN A 37 -14.10 -0.09 9.07
N SER A 38 -14.71 0.33 10.17
CA SER A 38 -14.29 1.52 10.92
C SER A 38 -12.98 1.28 11.66
N GLY A 39 -12.17 2.34 11.78
CA GLY A 39 -10.92 2.34 12.54
C GLY A 39 -9.75 1.63 11.83
N GLY A 40 -8.53 1.86 12.34
CA GLY A 40 -7.30 1.30 11.76
C GLY A 40 -6.96 -0.12 12.22
N GLY A 41 -7.79 -0.72 13.08
CA GLY A 41 -7.46 -1.97 13.77
C GLY A 41 -6.20 -1.80 14.61
N ALA A 42 -5.19 -2.65 14.37
CA ALA A 42 -3.89 -2.57 15.03
C ALA A 42 -2.94 -1.49 14.46
N THR A 43 -3.39 -0.70 13.48
CA THR A 43 -2.56 0.34 12.84
C THR A 43 -3.08 1.74 13.10
N VAL A 44 -2.14 2.67 13.24
CA VAL A 44 -2.41 4.10 13.38
C VAL A 44 -2.95 4.66 12.07
N ILE A 45 -4.05 5.41 12.14
CA ILE A 45 -4.54 6.21 11.02
C ILE A 45 -3.74 7.53 11.04
N PRO A 46 -2.94 7.83 10.00
CA PRO A 46 -2.22 9.09 9.96
C PRO A 46 -3.18 10.27 9.72
N GLU A 47 -2.88 11.42 10.31
CA GLU A 47 -3.65 12.66 10.10
C GLU A 47 -3.72 13.03 8.61
N LYS A 48 -2.57 12.96 7.93
CA LYS A 48 -2.47 13.08 6.48
C LYS A 48 -2.25 11.70 5.88
N LYS A 49 -3.25 11.21 5.14
CA LYS A 49 -3.09 9.96 4.37
C LYS A 49 -2.08 10.19 3.23
N PRO A 50 -1.08 9.30 3.10
CA PRO A 50 -0.17 9.36 1.94
C PRO A 50 -0.94 9.02 0.67
N GLN A 51 -0.45 9.48 -0.48
CA GLN A 51 -0.94 8.97 -1.75
C GLN A 51 -0.55 7.49 -1.88
N VAL A 52 -1.35 6.74 -2.63
CA VAL A 52 -1.07 5.34 -2.96
C VAL A 52 -1.34 5.14 -4.44
N ASP A 53 -0.48 4.37 -5.10
CA ASP A 53 -0.54 4.16 -6.54
C ASP A 53 -1.48 3.01 -6.89
N PHE A 54 -1.61 2.04 -5.97
CA PHE A 54 -2.54 0.93 -6.06
C PHE A 54 -3.25 0.68 -4.74
N HIS A 55 -4.51 0.25 -4.81
CA HIS A 55 -5.32 -0.11 -3.64
C HIS A 55 -5.97 -1.47 -3.88
N PHE A 56 -5.68 -2.41 -2.98
CA PHE A 56 -6.24 -3.75 -2.99
C PHE A 56 -6.73 -4.12 -1.59
N LYS A 57 -7.78 -4.93 -1.50
CA LYS A 57 -8.34 -5.40 -0.22
C LYS A 57 -7.54 -6.57 0.34
N SER A 58 -6.75 -7.25 -0.50
CA SER A 58 -5.92 -8.39 -0.12
C SER A 58 -4.72 -8.60 -1.04
N MET A 59 -3.75 -9.40 -0.60
CA MET A 59 -2.65 -9.87 -1.46
C MET A 59 -3.15 -10.74 -2.63
N ALA A 60 -4.26 -11.47 -2.43
CA ALA A 60 -4.85 -12.29 -3.48
C ALA A 60 -5.39 -11.42 -4.63
N GLU A 61 -6.00 -10.28 -4.30
CA GLU A 61 -6.50 -9.31 -5.29
C GLU A 61 -5.36 -8.65 -6.06
N LEU A 62 -4.27 -8.25 -5.38
CA LEU A 62 -3.04 -7.78 -6.04
C LEU A 62 -2.51 -8.83 -7.03
N ALA A 63 -2.39 -10.09 -6.60
CA ALA A 63 -1.91 -11.16 -7.47
C ALA A 63 -2.85 -11.44 -8.66
N GLN A 64 -4.16 -11.31 -8.45
CA GLN A 64 -5.15 -11.45 -9.53
C GLN A 64 -5.04 -10.30 -10.54
N ALA A 65 -4.85 -9.06 -10.07
CA ALA A 65 -4.65 -7.91 -10.94
C ALA A 65 -3.41 -8.10 -11.83
N HIS A 66 -2.29 -8.52 -11.25
CA HIS A 66 -1.07 -8.83 -12.00
C HIS A 66 -1.29 -9.91 -13.07
N ARG A 67 -2.00 -11.00 -12.74
CA ARG A 67 -2.30 -12.06 -13.71
C ARG A 67 -3.18 -11.59 -14.87
N LYS A 68 -4.03 -10.57 -14.66
CA LYS A 68 -4.90 -10.01 -15.70
C LYS A 68 -4.20 -8.97 -16.59
N SER A 69 -3.09 -8.41 -16.12
CA SER A 69 -2.31 -7.42 -16.89
C SER A 69 -1.25 -8.05 -17.79
N ALA A 70 -1.02 -9.36 -17.66
CA ALA A 70 -0.17 -10.17 -18.53
C ALA A 70 -0.98 -10.70 -19.70
#